data_AF-A0A348XJS6-F1
#
_entry.id   AF-A0A348XJS6-F1
#
_cell.length_a   1.000
_cell.length_b   1.000
_cell.length_c   1.000
_cell.angle_alpha   90.00
_cell.angle_beta   90.00
_cell.angle_gamma   90.00
#
_symmetry.space_group_name_H-M   'P 1'
#
loop_
_entity.id
_entity.type
_entity.pdbx_description
1 polymer ?
#
loop_
_entity_poly.entity_id
_entity_poly.type
_entity_poly.pdbx_seq_one_letter_code
_entity_poly.pdbx_strand_id
1 'polypeptide(L)'
;MHQLTNSVNVNGAFIDDLYARYAADPASVDPSWRMFFQGYQHGLNGSAGDDHVSPAGLNAREREAAVMKLVNAYRDRGHLVANTNPVRPRRFFRSDLSLAHHRLEEADLDRVFDVGKQIRIGPATLRDIIGHLQETYCSTIGTEFRYIPDSGIRMWLHERMESKANRPGYSPEKKREILSKLSESVGFENFLHKKYTGQKRFSLEGCESFVPALFALFEHGAEWGVEEFVIGMAHRGRLNVLANLFGKSYENVFAEFEGSALPESAGAGGEGDVKYHLGYSADVTTECGNNIHLALMFNPSHLEAVDPVALGSVRAKLDSLYGEDTQRIVPVLVHGDAAISGQGVVYEIANFHNLKGYNTGGTIHIVLNNQVGFTANYRETRSSLYCTDIAKVTESPVFHVNADDPEAVVHCVRMAIELRQRFKIDVYIDLLGYRRYGHNEGDEPGFTQPLLYEAINKHPTVLKIYTDQLLSEGVVT
;
A
#
# COMPACT_ATOMS: atom_id res chain seq x y z
N MET A 1 -44.63 -16.49 -25.26
CA MET A 1 -43.17 -16.63 -25.44
C MET A 1 -42.49 -16.52 -24.09
N HIS A 2 -42.66 -17.55 -23.25
CA HIS A 2 -42.05 -17.63 -21.92
C HIS A 2 -41.41 -19.02 -21.78
N GLN A 3 -40.21 -19.02 -21.17
CA GLN A 3 -39.44 -20.15 -20.62
C GLN A 3 -38.71 -21.08 -21.61
N LEU A 4 -37.37 -21.03 -21.57
CA LEU A 4 -36.53 -22.02 -20.86
C LEU A 4 -35.04 -21.68 -21.02
N THR A 5 -34.51 -20.91 -20.08
CA THR A 5 -33.11 -21.01 -19.65
C THR A 5 -33.01 -22.27 -18.78
N ASN A 6 -32.52 -23.38 -19.34
CA ASN A 6 -32.11 -24.53 -18.56
C ASN A 6 -30.57 -24.61 -18.54
N SER A 7 -30.02 -24.30 -17.38
CA SER A 7 -28.72 -24.77 -16.91
C SER A 7 -28.67 -26.30 -17.04
N VAL A 8 -27.87 -26.81 -17.98
CA VAL A 8 -27.61 -28.25 -18.08
C VAL A 8 -26.53 -28.59 -17.05
N ASN A 9 -26.95 -29.15 -15.90
CA ASN A 9 -26.10 -30.04 -15.13
C ASN A 9 -25.78 -31.24 -16.04
N VAL A 10 -24.60 -31.23 -16.66
CA VAL A 10 -24.21 -32.33 -17.55
C VAL A 10 -23.88 -33.54 -16.67
N ASN A 11 -24.63 -34.62 -16.81
CA ASN A 11 -24.42 -35.86 -16.05
C ASN A 11 -23.12 -36.53 -16.55
N GLY A 12 -22.06 -36.52 -15.75
CA GLY A 12 -20.74 -37.05 -16.13
C GLY A 12 -20.78 -38.50 -16.63
N ALA A 13 -21.59 -39.35 -15.99
CA ALA A 13 -21.76 -40.75 -16.40
C ALA A 13 -22.36 -40.90 -17.80
N PHE A 14 -23.17 -39.94 -18.26
CA PHE A 14 -23.73 -39.93 -19.61
C PHE A 14 -22.70 -39.54 -20.66
N ILE A 15 -21.82 -38.57 -20.36
CA ILE A 15 -20.72 -38.20 -21.25
C ILE A 15 -19.71 -39.36 -21.37
N ASP A 16 -19.40 -40.04 -20.28
CA ASP A 16 -18.45 -41.16 -20.26
C ASP A 16 -18.95 -42.33 -21.13
N ASP A 17 -20.23 -42.67 -21.04
CA ASP A 17 -20.84 -43.71 -21.88
C ASP A 17 -20.94 -43.29 -23.36
N LEU A 18 -21.21 -42.01 -23.63
CA LEU A 18 -21.14 -41.44 -24.99
C LEU A 18 -19.73 -41.50 -25.57
N TYR A 19 -18.71 -41.23 -24.75
CA TYR A 19 -17.31 -41.31 -25.16
C TYR A 19 -16.89 -42.76 -25.41
N ALA A 20 -17.30 -43.72 -24.58
CA ALA A 20 -17.03 -45.14 -24.79
C ALA A 20 -17.63 -45.65 -26.12
N ARG A 21 -18.85 -45.20 -26.46
CA ARG A 21 -19.48 -45.49 -27.76
C ARG A 21 -18.72 -44.86 -28.93
N TYR A 22 -18.35 -43.59 -28.82
CA TYR A 22 -17.52 -42.89 -29.81
C TYR A 22 -16.16 -43.58 -30.02
N ALA A 23 -15.52 -44.06 -28.96
CA ALA A 23 -14.22 -44.74 -29.02
C ALA A 23 -14.29 -46.10 -29.73
N ALA A 24 -15.42 -46.81 -29.61
CA ALA A 24 -15.66 -48.07 -30.30
C ALA A 24 -16.03 -47.86 -31.77
N ASP A 25 -16.87 -46.87 -32.07
CA ASP A 25 -17.24 -46.47 -33.43
C ASP A 25 -17.63 -44.97 -33.46
N PRO A 26 -16.84 -44.09 -34.10
CA PRO A 26 -17.15 -42.66 -34.19
C PRO A 26 -18.49 -42.37 -34.88
N ALA A 27 -18.98 -43.26 -35.75
CA ALA A 27 -20.27 -43.11 -36.42
C ALA A 27 -21.46 -43.36 -35.50
N SER A 28 -21.25 -44.01 -34.35
CA SER A 28 -22.30 -44.39 -33.39
C SER A 28 -22.85 -43.22 -32.55
N VAL A 29 -22.18 -42.06 -32.60
CA VAL A 29 -22.60 -40.83 -31.91
C VAL A 29 -23.00 -39.74 -32.91
N ASP A 30 -23.85 -38.83 -32.44
CA ASP A 30 -24.32 -37.67 -33.21
C ASP A 30 -23.13 -36.81 -33.70
N PRO A 31 -23.20 -36.20 -34.90
CA PRO A 31 -22.13 -35.38 -35.46
C PRO A 31 -21.61 -34.26 -34.54
N SER A 32 -22.48 -33.65 -33.72
CA SER A 32 -22.07 -32.62 -32.76
C SER A 32 -21.14 -33.17 -31.67
N TRP A 33 -21.45 -34.35 -31.14
CA TRP A 33 -20.61 -35.07 -30.17
C TRP A 33 -19.35 -35.64 -30.79
N ARG A 34 -19.41 -36.07 -32.06
CA ARG A 34 -18.23 -36.50 -32.81
C ARG A 34 -17.21 -35.37 -32.95
N MET A 35 -17.65 -34.17 -33.32
CA MET A 35 -16.78 -32.99 -33.41
C MET A 35 -16.22 -32.58 -32.05
N PHE A 36 -17.05 -32.66 -30.99
CA PHE A 36 -16.62 -32.41 -29.62
C PHE A 36 -15.53 -33.40 -29.17
N PHE A 37 -15.73 -34.71 -29.34
CA PHE A 37 -14.75 -35.72 -28.94
C PHE A 37 -13.52 -35.77 -29.84
N GLN A 38 -13.65 -35.41 -31.12
CA GLN A 38 -12.52 -35.24 -32.03
C GLN A 38 -11.67 -34.04 -31.62
N GLY A 39 -12.30 -32.92 -31.22
CA GLY A 39 -11.62 -31.77 -30.62
C GLY A 39 -11.00 -32.07 -29.26
N TYR A 40 -11.68 -32.86 -28.42
CA TYR A 40 -11.17 -33.35 -27.14
C TYR A 40 -9.96 -34.28 -27.32
N GLN A 41 -10.00 -35.21 -28.28
CA GLN A 41 -8.87 -36.05 -28.66
C GLN A 41 -7.75 -35.25 -29.32
N HIS A 42 -8.03 -34.19 -30.07
CA HIS A 42 -7.00 -33.26 -30.56
C HIS A 42 -6.37 -32.44 -29.43
N GLY A 43 -7.16 -32.04 -28.43
CA GLY A 43 -6.67 -31.41 -27.21
C GLY A 43 -5.84 -32.36 -26.36
N LEU A 44 -6.23 -33.64 -26.29
CA LEU A 44 -5.46 -34.70 -25.66
C LEU A 44 -4.21 -35.05 -26.47
N ASN A 45 -4.25 -35.16 -27.79
CA ASN A 45 -3.08 -35.47 -28.64
C ASN A 45 -2.14 -34.26 -28.83
N GLY A 46 -2.66 -33.03 -28.74
CA GLY A 46 -1.87 -31.81 -28.55
C GLY A 46 -1.30 -31.68 -27.12
N SER A 47 -1.77 -32.52 -26.20
CA SER A 47 -1.27 -32.68 -24.81
C SER A 47 -0.71 -34.10 -24.55
N ALA A 48 -0.55 -34.93 -25.58
CA ALA A 48 -0.11 -36.33 -25.53
C ALA A 48 0.80 -36.58 -26.74
N GLY A 49 1.84 -35.76 -26.81
CA GLY A 49 3.14 -36.14 -27.34
C GLY A 49 4.12 -36.12 -26.17
N ASP A 50 4.62 -37.29 -25.79
CA ASP A 50 5.68 -37.58 -24.82
C ASP A 50 5.44 -37.24 -23.32
N ASP A 51 4.80 -38.20 -22.64
CA ASP A 51 5.21 -38.62 -21.28
C ASP A 51 6.35 -39.68 -21.36
N HIS A 52 7.20 -39.59 -22.39
CA HIS A 52 8.59 -39.92 -22.20
C HIS A 52 9.24 -38.72 -21.52
N VAL A 53 9.63 -38.90 -20.26
CA VAL A 53 10.74 -38.14 -19.65
C VAL A 53 11.98 -38.40 -20.51
N SER A 54 12.09 -37.69 -21.62
CA SER A 54 13.35 -37.46 -22.28
C SER A 54 14.09 -36.43 -21.42
N PRO A 55 15.34 -36.70 -21.00
CA PRO A 55 16.19 -35.74 -20.31
C PRO A 55 16.72 -34.67 -21.30
N ALA A 56 15.83 -34.11 -22.12
CA ALA A 56 16.14 -33.01 -23.01
C ALA A 56 15.58 -31.75 -22.35
N GLY A 57 16.47 -30.97 -21.72
CA GLY A 57 16.10 -29.69 -21.11
C GLY A 57 15.40 -28.76 -22.09
N LEU A 58 14.70 -27.75 -21.57
CA LEU A 58 13.97 -26.74 -22.35
C LEU A 58 14.76 -26.28 -23.58
N ASN A 59 14.11 -26.03 -24.71
CA ASN A 59 14.77 -25.34 -25.82
C ASN A 59 14.91 -23.82 -25.51
N ALA A 60 15.64 -23.08 -26.35
CA ALA A 60 15.91 -21.66 -26.07
C ALA A 60 14.64 -20.80 -25.95
N ARG A 61 13.63 -21.04 -26.80
CA ARG A 61 12.35 -20.31 -26.77
C ARG A 61 11.52 -20.66 -25.54
N GLU A 62 11.52 -21.92 -25.14
CA GLU A 62 10.83 -22.39 -23.95
C GLU A 62 11.45 -21.81 -22.67
N ARG A 63 12.79 -21.68 -22.61
CA ARG A 63 13.45 -20.98 -21.49
C ARG A 63 13.08 -19.50 -21.45
N GLU A 64 13.09 -18.78 -22.58
CA GLU A 64 12.63 -17.38 -22.62
C GLU A 64 11.20 -17.23 -22.10
N ALA A 65 10.29 -18.12 -22.51
CA ALA A 65 8.92 -18.14 -22.00
C ALA A 65 8.85 -18.45 -20.49
N ALA A 66 9.70 -19.35 -19.99
CA ALA A 66 9.81 -19.66 -18.57
C ALA A 66 10.33 -18.45 -17.75
N VAL A 67 11.34 -17.73 -18.25
CA VAL A 67 11.85 -16.51 -17.60
C VAL A 67 10.78 -15.42 -17.59
N MET A 68 9.99 -15.28 -18.66
CA MET A 68 8.86 -14.33 -18.67
C MET A 68 7.76 -14.71 -17.66
N LYS A 69 7.49 -16.01 -17.47
CA LYS A 69 6.57 -16.48 -16.41
C LYS A 69 7.11 -16.15 -15.02
N LEU A 70 8.41 -16.29 -14.80
CA LEU A 70 9.06 -15.88 -13.55
C LEU A 70 8.92 -14.37 -13.31
N VAL A 71 9.20 -13.53 -14.32
CA VAL A 71 8.99 -12.06 -14.24
C VAL A 71 7.55 -11.73 -13.82
N ASN A 72 6.56 -12.37 -14.45
CA ASN A 72 5.15 -12.16 -14.09
C ASN A 72 4.85 -12.64 -12.66
N ALA A 73 5.44 -13.76 -12.21
CA ALA A 73 5.28 -14.21 -10.84
C ALA A 73 5.83 -13.19 -9.81
N TYR A 74 6.97 -12.53 -10.08
CA TYR A 74 7.48 -11.44 -9.23
C TYR A 74 6.55 -10.22 -9.22
N ARG A 75 6.04 -9.81 -10.39
CA ARG A 75 5.07 -8.72 -10.50
C ARG A 75 3.78 -9.00 -9.74
N ASP A 76 3.31 -10.25 -9.79
CA ASP A 76 2.04 -10.67 -9.16
C ASP A 76 2.19 -10.94 -7.66
N ARG A 77 3.32 -11.51 -7.22
CA ARG A 77 3.48 -12.13 -5.90
C ARG A 77 4.74 -11.75 -5.14
N GLY A 78 5.59 -10.87 -5.68
CA GLY A 78 6.82 -10.40 -5.01
C GLY A 78 6.54 -9.74 -3.67
N HIS A 79 5.42 -9.01 -3.57
CA HIS A 79 4.94 -8.39 -2.33
C HIS A 79 4.72 -9.37 -1.17
N LEU A 80 4.48 -10.66 -1.44
CA LEU A 80 4.31 -11.68 -0.39
C LEU A 80 5.60 -11.97 0.38
N VAL A 81 6.76 -11.78 -0.28
CA VAL A 81 8.09 -12.05 0.28
C VAL A 81 8.92 -10.77 0.49
N ALA A 82 8.32 -9.60 0.27
CA ALA A 82 9.00 -8.32 0.42
C ALA A 82 9.42 -8.05 1.88
N ASN A 83 10.58 -7.43 2.08
CA ASN A 83 11.13 -7.08 3.40
C ASN A 83 10.48 -5.83 4.02
N THR A 84 9.15 -5.85 4.15
CA THR A 84 8.36 -4.67 4.57
C THR A 84 8.12 -4.62 6.08
N ASN A 85 8.40 -5.68 6.85
CA ASN A 85 8.08 -5.72 8.28
C ASN A 85 9.34 -5.42 9.12
N PRO A 86 9.37 -4.33 9.90
CA PRO A 86 10.58 -3.90 10.62
C PRO A 86 10.94 -4.79 11.81
N VAL A 87 9.94 -5.36 12.49
CA VAL A 87 10.14 -5.97 13.82
C VAL A 87 9.99 -7.49 13.83
N ARG A 88 9.48 -8.08 12.73
CA ARG A 88 9.18 -9.52 12.65
C ARG A 88 9.39 -10.06 11.23
N PRO A 89 9.86 -11.32 11.09
CA PRO A 89 9.79 -12.03 9.82
C PRO A 89 8.35 -12.10 9.31
N ARG A 90 8.17 -11.93 8.00
CA ARG A 90 6.87 -12.15 7.36
C ARG A 90 6.50 -13.63 7.43
N ARG A 91 5.19 -13.89 7.32
CA ARG A 91 4.69 -15.25 7.19
C ARG A 91 5.22 -15.87 5.89
N PHE A 92 5.51 -17.16 5.94
CA PHE A 92 5.84 -17.91 4.75
C PHE A 92 4.59 -18.10 3.88
N PHE A 93 4.67 -17.65 2.63
CA PHE A 93 3.67 -17.91 1.61
C PHE A 93 4.32 -18.69 0.46
N ARG A 94 3.54 -19.58 -0.17
CA ARG A 94 3.95 -20.13 -1.47
C ARG A 94 3.87 -19.00 -2.49
N SER A 95 5.02 -18.42 -2.81
CA SER A 95 5.14 -17.30 -3.74
C SER A 95 5.40 -17.74 -5.18
N ASP A 96 5.68 -19.03 -5.39
CA ASP A 96 5.99 -19.64 -6.69
C ASP A 96 7.08 -18.88 -7.47
N LEU A 97 8.06 -18.32 -6.74
CA LEU A 97 9.19 -17.56 -7.30
C LEU A 97 10.44 -18.44 -7.53
N SER A 98 10.39 -19.74 -7.19
CA SER A 98 11.55 -20.63 -7.34
C SER A 98 11.77 -21.02 -8.80
N LEU A 99 13.04 -21.16 -9.20
CA LEU A 99 13.41 -21.60 -10.56
C LEU A 99 12.70 -22.90 -10.97
N ALA A 100 12.69 -23.88 -10.07
CA ALA A 100 12.08 -25.19 -10.30
C ALA A 100 10.57 -25.11 -10.61
N HIS A 101 9.84 -24.16 -10.00
CA HIS A 101 8.41 -23.95 -10.31
C HIS A 101 8.21 -23.55 -11.78
N HIS A 102 9.17 -22.84 -12.36
CA HIS A 102 9.15 -22.38 -13.75
C HIS A 102 9.93 -23.30 -14.71
N ARG A 103 10.35 -24.49 -14.26
CA ARG A 103 11.18 -25.45 -15.02
C ARG A 103 12.55 -24.89 -15.44
N LEU A 104 13.06 -23.92 -14.68
CA LEU A 104 14.42 -23.39 -14.81
C LEU A 104 15.34 -24.11 -13.81
N GLU A 105 16.61 -24.23 -14.16
CA GLU A 105 17.63 -24.87 -13.33
C GLU A 105 18.73 -23.87 -12.94
N GLU A 106 19.53 -24.20 -11.92
CA GLU A 106 20.69 -23.40 -11.53
C GLU A 106 21.67 -23.18 -12.70
N ALA A 107 21.76 -24.16 -13.61
CA ALA A 107 22.59 -24.06 -14.83
C ALA A 107 22.08 -23.01 -15.83
N ASP A 108 20.87 -22.49 -15.67
CA ASP A 108 20.34 -21.40 -16.49
C ASP A 108 20.71 -20.01 -15.95
N LEU A 109 21.20 -19.89 -14.72
CA LEU A 109 21.46 -18.60 -14.06
C LEU A 109 22.41 -17.70 -14.85
N ASP A 110 23.46 -18.25 -15.43
CA ASP A 110 24.48 -17.49 -16.16
C ASP A 110 24.18 -17.40 -17.66
N ARG A 111 23.02 -17.90 -18.11
CA ARG A 111 22.55 -17.71 -19.49
C ARG A 111 21.91 -16.35 -19.66
N VAL A 112 22.12 -15.74 -20.82
CA VAL A 112 21.55 -14.43 -21.20
C VAL A 112 20.17 -14.62 -21.83
N PHE A 113 19.22 -13.78 -21.42
CA PHE A 113 17.84 -13.77 -21.89
C PHE A 113 17.45 -12.38 -22.40
N ASP A 114 16.72 -12.35 -23.52
CA ASP A 114 16.16 -11.13 -24.10
C ASP A 114 15.01 -10.56 -23.25
N VAL A 115 14.38 -11.38 -22.39
CA VAL A 115 13.36 -10.93 -21.42
C VAL A 115 13.84 -9.76 -20.54
N GLY A 116 15.14 -9.60 -20.28
CA GLY A 116 15.65 -8.44 -19.54
C GLY A 116 15.28 -7.08 -20.19
N LYS A 117 15.05 -7.03 -21.51
CA LYS A 117 14.52 -5.84 -22.20
C LYS A 117 13.12 -5.44 -21.71
N GLN A 118 12.29 -6.41 -21.33
CA GLN A 118 10.92 -6.19 -20.84
C GLN A 118 10.87 -5.57 -19.44
N ILE A 119 11.95 -5.70 -18.67
CA ILE A 119 12.14 -5.12 -17.34
C ILE A 119 13.21 -4.01 -17.33
N ARG A 120 13.51 -3.46 -18.52
CA ARG A 120 14.34 -2.26 -18.74
C ARG A 120 15.83 -2.37 -18.43
N ILE A 121 16.37 -3.59 -18.33
CA ILE A 121 17.82 -3.81 -18.11
C ILE A 121 18.58 -4.30 -19.36
N GLY A 122 17.90 -4.44 -20.50
CA GLY A 122 18.48 -5.02 -21.73
C GLY A 122 18.64 -6.54 -21.64
N PRO A 123 19.24 -7.22 -22.64
CA PRO A 123 19.59 -8.63 -22.51
C PRO A 123 20.51 -8.83 -21.31
N ALA A 124 20.11 -9.70 -20.38
CA ALA A 124 20.81 -9.88 -19.11
C ALA A 124 20.81 -11.35 -18.71
N THR A 125 21.72 -11.73 -17.80
CA THR A 125 21.72 -13.09 -17.27
C THR A 125 20.46 -13.36 -16.46
N LEU A 126 20.01 -14.61 -16.35
CA LEU A 126 18.88 -14.94 -15.46
C LEU A 126 19.16 -14.53 -14.00
N ARG A 127 20.42 -14.62 -13.56
CA ARG A 127 20.88 -14.12 -12.27
C ARG A 127 20.61 -12.63 -12.10
N ASP A 128 21.00 -11.80 -13.07
CA ASP A 128 20.78 -10.36 -13.02
C ASP A 128 19.29 -10.00 -13.10
N ILE A 129 18.52 -10.73 -13.93
CA ILE A 129 17.06 -10.58 -14.02
C ILE A 129 16.41 -10.84 -12.66
N ILE A 130 16.77 -11.94 -12.00
CA ILE A 130 16.24 -12.29 -10.67
C ILE A 130 16.65 -11.24 -9.63
N GLY A 131 17.91 -10.82 -9.63
CA GLY A 131 18.40 -9.77 -8.73
C GLY A 131 17.61 -8.48 -8.89
N HIS A 132 17.41 -8.03 -10.12
CA HIS A 132 16.62 -6.84 -10.43
C HIS A 132 15.16 -6.96 -9.96
N LEU A 133 14.52 -8.11 -10.19
CA LEU A 133 13.15 -8.37 -9.74
C LEU A 133 13.04 -8.42 -8.22
N GLN A 134 14.02 -9.01 -7.53
CA GLN A 134 14.09 -9.05 -6.07
C GLN A 134 14.24 -7.64 -5.49
N GLU A 135 15.11 -6.81 -6.08
CA GLU A 135 15.24 -5.41 -5.66
C GLU A 135 13.96 -4.61 -5.91
N THR A 136 13.30 -4.83 -7.06
CA THR A 136 12.10 -4.10 -7.46
C THR A 136 10.87 -4.44 -6.61
N TYR A 137 10.64 -5.74 -6.36
CA TYR A 137 9.37 -6.26 -5.83
C TYR A 137 9.46 -6.94 -4.46
N CYS A 138 10.67 -7.19 -3.96
CA CYS A 138 10.90 -7.95 -2.72
C CYS A 138 11.76 -7.21 -1.68
N SER A 139 12.10 -5.94 -1.93
CA SER A 139 12.86 -5.13 -0.98
C SER A 139 11.94 -4.51 0.09
N THR A 140 12.22 -3.29 0.55
CA THR A 140 11.43 -2.57 1.57
C THR A 140 10.07 -2.09 1.07
N ILE A 141 9.79 -2.22 -0.23
CA ILE A 141 8.50 -1.95 -0.86
C ILE A 141 7.98 -3.25 -1.50
N GLY A 142 6.77 -3.64 -1.11
CA GLY A 142 5.96 -4.63 -1.82
C GLY A 142 4.76 -3.94 -2.48
N THR A 143 4.48 -4.25 -3.75
CA THR A 143 3.40 -3.57 -4.49
C THR A 143 2.35 -4.56 -4.97
N GLU A 144 1.08 -4.29 -4.68
CA GLU A 144 -0.07 -5.00 -5.25
C GLU A 144 -0.74 -4.13 -6.31
N PHE A 145 -0.77 -4.61 -7.55
CA PHE A 145 -1.36 -3.84 -8.66
C PHE A 145 -1.79 -4.70 -9.85
N ARG A 146 -1.50 -6.00 -9.84
CA ARG A 146 -1.70 -6.86 -11.01
C ARG A 146 -3.16 -7.24 -11.25
N TYR A 147 -4.01 -7.13 -10.22
CA TYR A 147 -5.46 -7.29 -10.34
C TYR A 147 -6.16 -6.10 -11.02
N ILE A 148 -5.49 -4.94 -11.13
CA ILE A 148 -6.07 -3.73 -11.74
C ILE A 148 -6.32 -4.03 -13.22
N PRO A 149 -7.54 -3.92 -13.77
CA PRO A 149 -7.85 -4.24 -15.18
C PRO A 149 -7.27 -3.26 -16.20
N ASP A 150 -7.08 -1.99 -15.82
CA ASP A 150 -6.50 -0.96 -16.69
C ASP A 150 -5.02 -1.26 -16.99
N SER A 151 -4.72 -1.50 -18.27
CA SER A 151 -3.36 -1.78 -18.71
C SER A 151 -2.42 -0.58 -18.68
N GLY A 152 -2.96 0.65 -18.80
CA GLY A 152 -2.20 1.89 -18.71
C GLY A 152 -1.66 2.12 -17.30
N ILE A 153 -2.47 1.87 -16.26
CA ILE A 153 -2.02 1.92 -14.86
C ILE A 153 -0.92 0.87 -14.63
N ARG A 154 -1.15 -0.38 -15.05
CA ARG A 154 -0.14 -1.45 -14.88
C ARG A 154 1.16 -1.14 -15.60
N MET A 155 1.10 -0.63 -16.84
CA MET A 155 2.29 -0.29 -17.62
C MET A 155 3.05 0.88 -17.00
N TRP A 156 2.33 1.90 -16.51
CA TRP A 156 2.94 3.02 -15.80
C TRP A 156 3.70 2.56 -14.56
N LEU A 157 3.10 1.65 -13.78
CA LEU A 157 3.71 1.04 -12.61
C LEU A 157 4.94 0.20 -12.96
N HIS A 158 4.87 -0.62 -14.02
CA HIS A 158 6.03 -1.37 -14.53
C HIS A 158 7.17 -0.42 -14.90
N GLU A 159 6.88 0.62 -15.70
CA GLU A 159 7.89 1.58 -16.13
C GLU A 159 8.50 2.33 -14.94
N ARG A 160 7.68 2.82 -14.01
CA ARG A 160 8.14 3.60 -12.86
C ARG A 160 9.03 2.77 -11.92
N MET A 161 8.65 1.53 -11.65
CA MET A 161 9.37 0.65 -10.71
C MET A 161 10.57 -0.02 -11.38
N GLU A 162 10.39 -0.70 -12.52
CA GLU A 162 11.44 -1.54 -13.10
C GLU A 162 12.58 -0.73 -13.70
N SER A 163 12.38 0.54 -14.07
CA SER A 163 13.45 1.37 -14.62
C SER A 163 14.57 1.71 -13.63
N LYS A 164 14.29 1.64 -12.32
CA LYS A 164 15.25 1.97 -11.24
C LYS A 164 15.25 0.95 -10.11
N ALA A 165 14.83 -0.28 -10.40
CA ALA A 165 14.66 -1.34 -9.40
C ALA A 165 13.83 -0.91 -8.18
N ASN A 166 12.84 -0.06 -8.40
CA ASN A 166 11.97 0.57 -7.40
C ASN A 166 12.71 1.31 -6.27
N ARG A 167 13.93 1.78 -6.52
CA ARG A 167 14.71 2.57 -5.55
C ARG A 167 14.67 4.06 -5.87
N PRO A 168 14.48 4.92 -4.86
CA PRO A 168 14.66 6.34 -5.05
C PRO A 168 16.15 6.68 -5.21
N GLY A 169 16.48 7.49 -6.21
CA GLY A 169 17.82 8.06 -6.40
C GLY A 169 17.90 9.47 -5.82
N TYR A 170 17.62 9.63 -4.53
CA TYR A 170 17.55 10.94 -3.89
C TYR A 170 18.93 11.59 -3.74
N SER A 171 18.96 12.92 -3.90
CA SER A 171 20.17 13.70 -3.64
C SER A 171 20.49 13.73 -2.14
N PRO A 172 21.75 13.99 -1.75
CA PRO A 172 22.12 14.18 -0.34
C PRO A 172 21.26 15.23 0.36
N GLU A 173 20.84 16.28 -0.35
CA GLU A 173 19.97 17.34 0.17
C GLU A 173 18.59 16.80 0.54
N LYS A 174 17.98 16.01 -0.35
CA LYS A 174 16.68 15.39 -0.07
C LYS A 174 16.76 14.39 1.08
N LYS A 175 17.86 13.63 1.17
CA LYS A 175 18.10 12.73 2.31
C LYS A 175 18.21 13.48 3.64
N ARG A 176 18.89 14.64 3.67
CA ARG A 176 18.96 15.51 4.85
C ARG A 176 17.61 16.11 5.22
N GLU A 177 16.80 16.49 4.24
CA GLU A 177 15.43 16.98 4.46
C GLU A 177 14.56 15.90 5.12
N ILE A 178 14.59 14.66 4.60
CA ILE A 178 13.90 13.51 5.18
C ILE A 178 14.36 13.29 6.63
N LEU A 179 15.67 13.34 6.88
CA LEU A 179 16.23 13.21 8.23
C LEU A 179 15.77 14.35 9.16
N SER A 180 15.71 15.59 8.66
CA SER A 180 15.26 16.75 9.44
C SER A 180 13.82 16.57 9.88
N LYS A 181 12.91 16.24 8.96
CA LYS A 181 11.48 15.99 9.27
C LYS A 181 11.27 14.81 10.19
N LEU A 182 12.07 13.75 10.03
CA LEU A 182 12.08 12.63 10.96
C LEU A 182 12.56 13.05 12.36
N SER A 183 13.58 13.89 12.44
CA SER A 183 14.13 14.40 13.71
C SER A 183 13.14 15.33 14.43
N GLU A 184 12.45 16.20 13.70
CA GLU A 184 11.35 17.04 14.22
C GLU A 184 10.24 16.18 14.83
N SER A 185 9.81 15.13 14.10
CA SER A 185 8.80 14.17 14.54
C SER A 185 9.21 13.46 15.84
N VAL A 186 10.41 12.87 15.87
CA VAL A 186 10.91 12.14 17.04
C VAL A 186 11.21 13.06 18.22
N GLY A 187 11.72 14.27 17.95
CA GLY A 187 12.00 15.27 18.97
C GLY A 187 10.73 15.70 19.70
N PHE A 188 9.64 15.93 18.95
CA PHE A 188 8.34 16.28 19.49
C PHE A 188 7.76 15.18 20.40
N GLU A 189 7.77 13.92 19.95
CA GLU A 189 7.28 12.79 20.76
C GLU A 189 8.09 12.60 22.05
N ASN A 190 9.42 12.68 21.95
CA ASN A 190 10.32 12.59 23.10
C ASN A 190 10.08 13.72 24.11
N PHE A 191 9.80 14.92 23.64
CA PHE A 191 9.48 16.05 24.51
C PHE A 191 8.18 15.80 25.27
N LEU A 192 7.11 15.42 24.56
CA LEU A 192 5.81 15.12 25.19
C LEU A 192 5.92 13.96 26.19
N HIS A 193 6.67 12.92 25.84
CA HIS A 193 6.88 11.78 26.73
C HIS A 193 7.57 12.18 28.05
N LYS A 194 8.57 13.08 27.98
CA LYS A 194 9.31 13.54 29.17
C LYS A 194 8.55 14.57 30.01
N LYS A 195 7.79 15.46 29.37
CA LYS A 195 7.13 16.58 30.06
C LYS A 195 5.72 16.24 30.55
N TYR A 196 4.98 15.44 29.79
CA TYR A 196 3.59 15.10 30.05
C TYR A 196 3.42 13.62 30.35
N THR A 197 4.23 13.11 31.29
CA THR A 197 4.24 11.70 31.69
C THR A 197 2.85 11.24 32.14
N GLY A 198 2.35 10.15 31.55
CA GLY A 198 1.04 9.57 31.86
C GLY A 198 -0.15 10.28 31.21
N GLN A 199 0.05 11.40 30.50
CA GLN A 199 -1.00 11.98 29.68
C GLN A 199 -1.09 11.26 28.33
N LYS A 200 -2.33 10.96 27.91
CA LYS A 200 -2.60 10.32 26.62
C LYS A 200 -2.28 11.27 25.47
N ARG A 201 -1.39 10.84 24.57
CA ARG A 201 -1.05 11.58 23.34
C ARG A 201 -1.19 10.75 22.06
N PHE A 202 -1.30 9.43 22.20
CA PHE A 202 -1.36 8.48 21.08
C PHE A 202 -0.14 8.59 20.16
N SER A 203 1.02 8.32 20.76
CA SER A 203 2.33 8.43 20.15
C SER A 203 2.42 7.80 18.74
N LEU A 204 3.14 8.51 17.87
CA LEU A 204 3.51 8.04 16.53
C LEU A 204 4.73 7.09 16.55
N GLU A 205 5.40 6.90 17.69
CA GLU A 205 6.67 6.18 17.77
C GLU A 205 6.56 4.73 17.26
N GLY A 206 7.45 4.38 16.33
CA GLY A 206 7.42 3.19 15.48
C GLY A 206 6.80 3.39 14.08
N CYS A 207 6.26 4.57 13.79
CA CYS A 207 5.73 4.98 12.48
C CYS A 207 6.13 6.44 12.14
N GLU A 208 7.25 6.93 12.66
CA GLU A 208 7.64 8.35 12.60
C GLU A 208 7.94 8.83 11.17
N SER A 209 8.30 7.92 10.27
CA SER A 209 8.46 8.15 8.83
C SER A 209 7.17 8.64 8.14
N PHE A 210 6.02 8.54 8.81
CA PHE A 210 4.77 9.13 8.35
C PHE A 210 4.84 10.65 8.16
N VAL A 211 5.58 11.36 9.02
CA VAL A 211 5.71 12.83 8.94
C VAL A 211 6.49 13.28 7.70
N PRO A 212 7.71 12.77 7.41
CA PRO A 212 8.37 13.06 6.13
C PRO A 212 7.55 12.57 4.93
N ALA A 213 6.74 11.51 5.07
CA ALA A 213 5.83 11.06 4.01
C ALA A 213 4.77 12.12 3.67
N LEU A 214 4.04 12.63 4.66
CA LEU A 214 3.03 13.67 4.43
C LEU A 214 3.66 14.97 3.94
N PHE A 215 4.82 15.36 4.47
CA PHE A 215 5.57 16.51 3.96
C PHE A 215 5.87 16.35 2.46
N ALA A 216 6.44 15.21 2.06
CA ALA A 216 6.74 14.94 0.66
C ALA A 216 5.50 14.81 -0.23
N LEU A 217 4.37 14.34 0.32
CA LEU A 217 3.09 14.29 -0.37
C LEU A 217 2.59 15.71 -0.70
N PHE A 218 2.70 16.64 0.25
CA PHE A 218 2.30 18.03 0.08
C PHE A 218 3.19 18.77 -0.91
N GLU A 219 4.52 18.67 -0.74
CA GLU A 219 5.51 19.25 -1.64
C GLU A 219 5.32 18.76 -3.08
N HIS A 220 5.27 17.42 -3.26
CA HIS A 220 5.16 16.83 -4.59
C HIS A 220 3.77 17.04 -5.19
N GLY A 221 2.70 17.00 -4.39
CA GLY A 221 1.37 17.29 -4.92
C GLY A 221 1.23 18.74 -5.38
N ALA A 222 1.85 19.70 -4.70
CA ALA A 222 1.88 21.10 -5.13
C ALA A 222 2.60 21.27 -6.49
N GLU A 223 3.72 20.56 -6.71
CA GLU A 223 4.39 20.50 -8.02
C GLU A 223 3.46 19.94 -9.12
N TRP A 224 2.49 19.09 -8.74
CA TRP A 224 1.47 18.53 -9.61
C TRP A 224 0.16 19.33 -9.66
N GLY A 225 0.19 20.60 -9.21
CA GLY A 225 -0.93 21.54 -9.31
C GLY A 225 -2.01 21.36 -8.25
N VAL A 226 -1.73 20.63 -7.17
CA VAL A 226 -2.63 20.57 -6.01
C VAL A 226 -2.53 21.88 -5.23
N GLU A 227 -3.67 22.49 -4.96
CA GLU A 227 -3.81 23.72 -4.18
C GLU A 227 -4.36 23.46 -2.78
N GLU A 228 -5.06 22.34 -2.56
CA GLU A 228 -5.66 22.02 -1.26
C GLU A 228 -5.57 20.53 -0.91
N PHE A 229 -5.23 20.23 0.34
CA PHE A 229 -5.34 18.90 0.92
C PHE A 229 -6.34 18.89 2.07
N VAL A 230 -7.34 18.01 1.98
CA VAL A 230 -8.29 17.76 3.08
C VAL A 230 -7.96 16.42 3.71
N ILE A 231 -7.63 16.44 4.99
CA ILE A 231 -7.15 15.28 5.74
C ILE A 231 -8.21 14.80 6.74
N GLY A 232 -8.58 13.53 6.64
CA GLY A 232 -9.29 12.79 7.69
C GLY A 232 -8.31 11.84 8.37
N MET A 233 -8.12 11.96 9.69
CA MET A 233 -7.25 11.03 10.43
C MET A 233 -7.78 10.74 11.83
N ALA A 234 -7.44 9.55 12.33
CA ALA A 234 -7.67 9.17 13.72
C ALA A 234 -6.72 9.89 14.71
N HIS A 235 -6.58 9.35 15.92
CA HIS A 235 -5.78 9.94 16.99
C HIS A 235 -4.26 9.81 16.81
N ARG A 236 -3.78 8.76 16.13
CA ARG A 236 -2.37 8.36 16.18
C ARG A 236 -1.48 9.34 15.43
N GLY A 237 -0.52 9.94 16.14
CA GLY A 237 0.40 10.94 15.60
C GLY A 237 -0.27 12.26 15.19
N ARG A 238 -1.54 12.50 15.54
CA ARG A 238 -2.27 13.70 15.12
C ARG A 238 -1.63 15.00 15.62
N LEU A 239 -1.20 15.02 16.89
CA LEU A 239 -0.51 16.18 17.47
C LEU A 239 0.82 16.46 16.77
N ASN A 240 1.51 15.41 16.34
CA ASN A 240 2.76 15.49 15.61
C ASN A 240 2.55 16.12 14.23
N VAL A 241 1.53 15.66 13.49
CA VAL A 241 1.10 16.27 12.21
C VAL A 241 0.73 17.73 12.39
N LEU A 242 -0.06 18.07 13.41
CA LEU A 242 -0.48 19.44 13.67
C LEU A 242 0.71 20.38 13.94
N ALA A 243 1.65 19.96 14.79
CA ALA A 243 2.80 20.78 15.14
C ALA A 243 3.79 20.91 13.98
N ASN A 244 4.15 19.80 13.34
CA ASN A 244 5.28 19.74 12.41
C ASN A 244 4.90 20.01 10.95
N LEU A 245 3.62 19.88 10.57
CA LEU A 245 3.17 20.08 9.18
C LEU A 245 2.18 21.23 9.02
N PHE A 246 1.25 21.40 9.96
CA PHE A 246 0.28 22.50 9.92
C PHE A 246 0.79 23.78 10.60
N GLY A 247 1.94 23.74 11.27
CA GLY A 247 2.50 24.89 11.97
C GLY A 247 1.69 25.31 13.20
N LYS A 248 0.88 24.42 13.79
CA LYS A 248 0.20 24.70 15.05
C LYS A 248 1.28 24.95 16.12
N SER A 249 1.27 26.15 16.69
CA SER A 249 2.34 26.56 17.61
C SER A 249 2.45 25.62 18.81
N TYR A 250 3.69 25.42 19.28
CA TYR A 250 3.95 24.59 20.45
C TYR A 250 3.23 25.13 21.69
N GLU A 251 3.11 26.45 21.83
CA GLU A 251 2.37 27.09 22.92
C GLU A 251 0.90 26.65 22.94
N ASN A 252 0.25 26.62 21.77
CA ASN A 252 -1.14 26.19 21.65
C ASN A 252 -1.29 24.70 21.96
N VAL A 253 -0.37 23.86 21.45
CA VAL A 253 -0.37 22.43 21.76
C VAL A 253 -0.19 22.21 23.26
N PHE A 254 0.78 22.87 23.90
CA PHE A 254 1.08 22.69 25.32
C PHE A 254 -0.03 23.26 26.22
N ALA A 255 -0.67 24.36 25.84
CA ALA A 255 -1.84 24.87 26.56
C ALA A 255 -2.96 23.81 26.67
N GLU A 256 -3.16 22.99 25.62
CA GLU A 256 -4.11 21.87 25.62
C GLU A 256 -3.69 20.69 26.52
N PHE A 257 -2.41 20.58 26.88
CA PHE A 257 -1.92 19.63 27.88
C PHE A 257 -2.05 20.16 29.31
N GLU A 258 -1.91 21.48 29.51
CA GLU A 258 -2.06 22.14 30.80
C GLU A 258 -3.54 22.40 31.18
N GLY A 259 -4.48 22.16 30.27
CA GLY A 259 -5.91 22.40 30.50
C GLY A 259 -6.27 23.89 30.56
N SER A 260 -5.39 24.76 30.03
CA SER A 260 -5.68 26.19 29.92
C SER A 260 -6.67 26.41 28.78
N ALA A 261 -7.72 27.20 29.03
CA ALA A 261 -8.61 27.62 27.95
C ALA A 261 -7.79 28.33 26.87
N LEU A 262 -7.93 27.88 25.62
CA LEU A 262 -7.42 28.63 24.48
C LEU A 262 -7.99 30.07 24.58
N PRO A 263 -7.19 31.11 24.29
CA PRO A 263 -7.66 32.49 24.40
C PRO A 263 -9.01 32.68 23.70
N GLU A 264 -9.92 33.48 24.27
CA GLU A 264 -11.33 33.67 23.85
C GLU A 264 -11.50 33.89 22.33
N SER A 265 -10.45 34.36 21.63
CA SER A 265 -10.38 34.46 20.17
C SER A 265 -10.53 33.14 19.40
N ALA A 266 -10.49 31.97 20.07
CA ALA A 266 -10.61 30.64 19.47
C ALA A 266 -12.02 30.03 19.53
N GLY A 267 -13.08 30.85 19.64
CA GLY A 267 -14.47 30.38 19.49
C GLY A 267 -15.02 29.64 20.70
N ALA A 268 -14.86 30.22 21.89
CA ALA A 268 -15.34 29.73 23.18
C ALA A 268 -16.89 29.74 23.32
N GLY A 269 -17.60 29.07 22.42
CA GLY A 269 -19.07 28.94 22.44
C GLY A 269 -19.60 27.51 22.60
N GLY A 270 -18.73 26.49 22.65
CA GLY A 270 -19.12 25.07 22.75
C GLY A 270 -18.49 24.35 23.94
N GLU A 271 -19.01 23.16 24.27
CA GLU A 271 -18.54 22.30 25.38
C GLU A 271 -17.09 21.79 25.21
N GLY A 272 -16.46 22.06 24.06
CA GLY A 272 -15.10 21.61 23.72
C GLY A 272 -15.04 20.12 23.35
N ASP A 273 -13.87 19.65 22.94
CA ASP A 273 -13.56 18.24 22.75
C ASP A 273 -12.08 18.00 23.12
N VAL A 274 -11.65 16.75 23.20
CA VAL A 274 -10.25 16.40 23.48
C VAL A 274 -9.32 16.85 22.35
N LYS A 275 -8.10 17.24 22.71
CA LYS A 275 -7.08 17.83 21.81
C LYS A 275 -6.82 17.08 20.50
N TYR A 276 -6.96 15.76 20.51
CA TYR A 276 -6.77 14.90 19.33
C TYR A 276 -8.04 14.69 18.48
N HIS A 277 -9.12 15.45 18.71
CA HIS A 277 -10.33 15.52 17.85
C HIS A 277 -10.47 16.85 17.12
N LEU A 278 -9.74 17.88 17.55
CA LEU A 278 -9.85 19.22 17.00
C LEU A 278 -9.30 19.28 15.57
N GLY A 279 -10.04 19.92 14.67
CA GLY A 279 -9.60 20.25 13.33
C GLY A 279 -8.65 21.44 13.32
N TYR A 280 -7.99 21.67 12.19
CA TYR A 280 -7.08 22.79 12.00
C TYR A 280 -6.94 23.12 10.51
N SER A 281 -6.77 24.40 10.20
CA SER A 281 -6.52 24.85 8.83
C SER A 281 -5.29 25.75 8.81
N ALA A 282 -4.46 25.58 7.78
CA ALA A 282 -3.25 26.37 7.58
C ALA A 282 -2.97 26.57 6.10
N ASP A 283 -2.58 27.77 5.72
CA ASP A 283 -1.95 28.01 4.43
C ASP A 283 -0.43 27.83 4.60
N VAL A 284 0.15 26.99 3.76
CA VAL A 284 1.57 26.64 3.81
C VAL A 284 2.20 26.93 2.45
N THR A 285 3.38 27.53 2.46
CA THR A 285 4.20 27.68 1.25
C THR A 285 5.19 26.52 1.20
N THR A 286 5.16 25.77 0.11
CA THR A 286 6.08 24.65 -0.13
C THR A 286 7.51 25.13 -0.37
N GLU A 287 8.49 24.24 -0.30
CA GLU A 287 9.90 24.59 -0.57
C GLU A 287 10.10 25.10 -2.00
N CYS A 288 9.28 24.62 -2.95
CA CYS A 288 9.24 25.09 -4.33
C CYS A 288 8.44 26.39 -4.54
N GLY A 289 7.88 26.99 -3.47
CA GLY A 289 7.22 28.29 -3.49
C GLY A 289 5.74 28.27 -3.87
N ASN A 290 5.12 27.09 -3.98
CA ASN A 290 3.69 26.95 -4.22
C ASN A 290 2.92 27.13 -2.90
N ASN A 291 1.80 27.85 -2.94
CA ASN A 291 0.93 27.96 -1.77
C ASN A 291 -0.12 26.86 -1.82
N ILE A 292 -0.25 26.13 -0.71
CA ILE A 292 -1.27 25.10 -0.53
C ILE A 292 -2.09 25.37 0.73
N HIS A 293 -3.37 25.06 0.68
CA HIS A 293 -4.24 25.04 1.84
C HIS A 293 -4.29 23.63 2.44
N LEU A 294 -4.02 23.50 3.73
CA LEU A 294 -4.18 22.25 4.47
C LEU A 294 -5.39 22.37 5.39
N ALA A 295 -6.28 21.38 5.33
CA ALA A 295 -7.45 21.30 6.21
C ALA A 295 -7.53 19.93 6.88
N LEU A 296 -7.33 19.89 8.20
CA LEU A 296 -7.55 18.71 9.01
C LEU A 296 -8.98 18.73 9.58
N MET A 297 -9.75 17.69 9.25
CA MET A 297 -11.15 17.57 9.69
C MET A 297 -11.26 17.30 11.19
N PHE A 298 -12.29 17.86 11.82
CA PHE A 298 -12.74 17.41 13.13
C PHE A 298 -13.25 15.97 13.05
N ASN A 299 -13.03 15.18 14.09
CA ASN A 299 -13.53 13.81 14.15
C ASN A 299 -13.85 13.37 15.58
N PRO A 300 -14.87 12.52 15.78
CA PRO A 300 -15.09 11.86 17.06
C PRO A 300 -14.10 10.70 17.26
N SER A 301 -14.17 10.04 18.42
CA SER A 301 -13.45 8.79 18.72
C SER A 301 -13.87 7.60 17.83
N HIS A 302 -15.04 7.68 17.17
CA HIS A 302 -15.53 6.62 16.28
C HIS A 302 -14.63 6.55 15.04
N LEU A 303 -13.74 5.56 15.02
CA LEU A 303 -12.75 5.40 13.95
C LEU A 303 -13.43 5.27 12.59
N GLU A 304 -12.79 5.80 11.55
CA GLU A 304 -13.26 5.85 10.15
C GLU A 304 -14.55 6.66 9.91
N ALA A 305 -15.26 7.13 10.96
CA ALA A 305 -16.48 7.93 10.80
C ALA A 305 -16.24 9.30 10.17
N VAL A 306 -15.01 9.82 10.22
CA VAL A 306 -14.63 11.09 9.58
C VAL A 306 -14.44 10.94 8.07
N ASP A 307 -14.18 9.74 7.57
CA ASP A 307 -13.82 9.51 6.17
C ASP A 307 -14.89 10.00 5.18
N PRO A 308 -16.18 9.60 5.29
CA PRO A 308 -17.22 10.14 4.42
C PRO A 308 -17.43 11.65 4.59
N VAL A 309 -17.16 12.19 5.78
CA VAL A 309 -17.27 13.63 6.07
C VAL A 309 -16.17 14.41 5.35
N ALA A 310 -14.93 13.91 5.38
CA ALA A 310 -13.81 14.50 4.65
C ALA A 310 -14.04 14.45 3.14
N LEU A 311 -14.50 13.31 2.60
CA LEU A 311 -14.81 13.18 1.18
C LEU A 311 -15.98 14.08 0.76
N GLY A 312 -17.03 14.18 1.58
CA GLY A 312 -18.14 15.10 1.35
C GLY A 312 -17.71 16.57 1.36
N SER A 313 -16.78 16.94 2.27
CA SER A 313 -16.18 18.28 2.32
C SER A 313 -15.40 18.59 1.03
N VAL A 314 -14.55 17.66 0.59
CA VAL A 314 -13.83 17.78 -0.69
C VAL A 314 -14.81 17.91 -1.84
N ARG A 315 -15.86 17.08 -1.87
CA ARG A 315 -16.85 17.15 -2.94
C ARG A 315 -17.57 18.49 -2.98
N ALA A 316 -17.99 19.01 -1.83
CA ALA A 316 -18.62 20.32 -1.74
C ALA A 316 -17.68 21.45 -2.24
N LYS A 317 -16.39 21.39 -1.88
CA LYS A 317 -15.39 22.35 -2.36
C LYS A 317 -15.11 22.22 -3.85
N LEU A 318 -15.09 21.00 -4.39
CA LEU A 318 -14.97 20.77 -5.84
C LEU A 318 -16.09 21.48 -6.60
N ASP A 319 -17.34 21.28 -6.17
CA ASP A 319 -18.51 21.84 -6.82
C ASP A 319 -18.57 23.38 -6.69
N SER A 320 -18.11 23.94 -5.57
CA SER A 320 -18.28 25.37 -5.25
C SER A 320 -17.07 26.27 -5.50
N LEU A 321 -15.84 25.74 -5.40
CA LEU A 321 -14.60 26.54 -5.42
C LEU A 321 -13.67 26.15 -6.57
N TYR A 322 -13.65 24.86 -6.95
CA TYR A 322 -12.67 24.34 -7.91
C TYR A 322 -13.26 23.99 -9.28
N GLY A 323 -14.55 24.25 -9.51
CA GLY A 323 -15.19 24.03 -10.82
C GLY A 323 -15.16 22.56 -11.27
N GLU A 324 -15.34 21.64 -10.33
CA GLU A 324 -15.20 20.18 -10.51
C GLU A 324 -13.77 19.71 -10.90
N ASP A 325 -12.77 20.59 -10.85
CA ASP A 325 -11.37 20.21 -11.12
C ASP A 325 -10.77 19.42 -9.96
N THR A 326 -10.89 18.10 -10.07
CA THR A 326 -10.31 17.15 -9.12
C THR A 326 -8.79 17.23 -8.98
N GLN A 327 -8.06 17.86 -9.91
CA GLN A 327 -6.61 17.96 -9.82
C GLN A 327 -6.14 18.90 -8.71
N ARG A 328 -6.98 19.88 -8.33
CA ARG A 328 -6.62 21.00 -7.45
C ARG A 328 -6.83 20.72 -5.97
N ILE A 329 -7.70 19.76 -5.62
CA ILE A 329 -7.97 19.38 -4.22
C ILE A 329 -7.85 17.87 -4.06
N VAL A 330 -7.11 17.42 -3.04
CA VAL A 330 -6.81 16.02 -2.78
C VAL A 330 -7.34 15.62 -1.39
N PRO A 331 -8.24 14.62 -1.31
CA PRO A 331 -8.52 13.97 -0.03
C PRO A 331 -7.38 13.04 0.37
N VAL A 332 -6.97 13.12 1.64
CA VAL A 332 -6.02 12.20 2.28
C VAL A 332 -6.69 11.58 3.49
N LEU A 333 -6.83 10.26 3.51
CA LEU A 333 -7.44 9.52 4.62
C LEU A 333 -6.38 8.69 5.33
N VAL A 334 -6.31 8.81 6.65
CA VAL A 334 -5.29 8.16 7.48
C VAL A 334 -5.96 7.22 8.48
N HIS A 335 -5.65 5.94 8.35
CA HIS A 335 -6.35 4.87 9.02
C HIS A 335 -5.46 4.11 9.99
N GLY A 336 -6.08 3.37 10.93
CA GLY A 336 -5.41 2.30 11.68
C GLY A 336 -5.65 0.94 11.00
N ASP A 337 -4.71 0.01 11.08
CA ASP A 337 -4.81 -1.30 10.41
C ASP A 337 -6.02 -2.13 10.86
N ALA A 338 -6.36 -2.09 12.14
CA ALA A 338 -7.53 -2.81 12.65
C ALA A 338 -8.86 -2.14 12.25
N ALA A 339 -8.86 -0.81 12.14
CA ALA A 339 -10.07 -0.04 11.88
C ALA A 339 -10.42 -0.05 10.39
N ILE A 340 -9.44 0.14 9.50
CA ILE A 340 -9.65 0.08 8.05
C ILE A 340 -10.21 -1.27 7.58
N SER A 341 -9.80 -2.37 8.23
CA SER A 341 -10.27 -3.72 7.89
C SER A 341 -11.56 -4.13 8.59
N GLY A 342 -12.02 -3.36 9.59
CA GLY A 342 -13.11 -3.75 10.49
C GLY A 342 -14.35 -2.86 10.41
N GLN A 343 -14.23 -1.59 10.03
CA GLN A 343 -15.35 -0.65 9.98
C GLN A 343 -16.03 -0.68 8.60
N GLY A 344 -17.33 -0.96 8.57
CA GLY A 344 -18.11 -1.06 7.33
C GLY A 344 -18.16 0.24 6.51
N VAL A 345 -18.05 1.40 7.17
CA VAL A 345 -18.02 2.70 6.50
C VAL A 345 -16.87 2.83 5.49
N VAL A 346 -15.76 2.11 5.71
CA VAL A 346 -14.62 2.08 4.78
C VAL A 346 -15.00 1.41 3.46
N TYR A 347 -15.80 0.34 3.52
CA TYR A 347 -16.36 -0.27 2.31
C TYR A 347 -17.36 0.67 1.62
N GLU A 348 -18.20 1.36 2.39
CA GLU A 348 -19.18 2.30 1.85
C GLU A 348 -18.51 3.42 1.05
N ILE A 349 -17.46 4.06 1.59
CA ILE A 349 -16.71 5.11 0.89
C ILE A 349 -15.90 4.58 -0.28
N ALA A 350 -15.34 3.36 -0.18
CA ALA A 350 -14.66 2.73 -1.32
C ALA A 350 -15.64 2.57 -2.48
N ASN A 351 -16.88 2.15 -2.23
CA ASN A 351 -17.92 2.07 -3.24
C ASN A 351 -18.32 3.44 -3.83
N PHE A 352 -18.07 4.55 -3.12
CA PHE A 352 -18.39 5.90 -3.61
C PHE A 352 -17.36 6.47 -4.60
N HIS A 353 -16.15 5.89 -4.67
CA HIS A 353 -15.00 6.50 -5.35
C HIS A 353 -15.28 6.99 -6.78
N ASN A 354 -16.10 6.26 -7.55
CA ASN A 354 -16.40 6.58 -8.95
C ASN A 354 -17.88 6.94 -9.19
N LEU A 355 -18.69 7.09 -8.14
CA LEU A 355 -20.08 7.49 -8.28
C LEU A 355 -20.17 8.99 -8.59
N LYS A 356 -20.94 9.37 -9.60
CA LYS A 356 -21.01 10.76 -10.10
C LYS A 356 -21.21 11.82 -9.00
N GLY A 357 -22.04 11.55 -7.99
CA GLY A 357 -22.34 12.50 -6.91
C GLY A 357 -21.33 12.53 -5.76
N TYR A 358 -20.37 11.60 -5.74
CA TYR A 358 -19.43 11.42 -4.63
C TYR A 358 -17.96 11.44 -5.06
N ASN A 359 -17.69 11.26 -6.36
CA ASN A 359 -16.34 11.21 -6.92
C ASN A 359 -15.57 12.50 -6.59
N THR A 360 -14.35 12.32 -6.05
CA THR A 360 -13.38 13.35 -5.66
C THR A 360 -12.07 13.28 -6.46
N GLY A 361 -12.04 12.46 -7.51
CA GLY A 361 -10.89 12.21 -8.39
C GLY A 361 -9.79 11.37 -7.77
N GLY A 362 -10.16 10.46 -6.88
CA GLY A 362 -9.25 9.56 -6.20
C GLY A 362 -8.71 10.12 -4.87
N THR A 363 -8.55 9.22 -3.91
CA THR A 363 -8.13 9.48 -2.53
C THR A 363 -6.79 8.82 -2.23
N ILE A 364 -5.92 9.52 -1.50
CA ILE A 364 -4.69 8.92 -0.98
C ILE A 364 -5.00 8.35 0.40
N HIS A 365 -4.96 7.02 0.52
CA HIS A 365 -5.16 6.30 1.77
C HIS A 365 -3.81 5.92 2.38
N ILE A 366 -3.57 6.31 3.63
CA ILE A 366 -2.36 5.94 4.37
C ILE A 366 -2.77 5.16 5.61
N VAL A 367 -2.32 3.91 5.71
CA VAL A 367 -2.60 3.06 6.88
C VAL A 367 -1.39 3.03 7.79
N LEU A 368 -1.56 3.52 9.02
CA LEU A 368 -0.55 3.41 10.08
C LEU A 368 -0.58 2.00 10.69
N ASN A 369 -0.04 1.02 9.96
CA ASN A 369 -0.09 -0.39 10.32
C ASN A 369 0.99 -0.76 11.33
N ASN A 370 0.65 -0.63 12.63
CA ASN A 370 1.48 -1.07 13.75
C ASN A 370 1.26 -2.54 14.13
N GLN A 371 0.45 -3.27 13.36
CA GLN A 371 0.20 -4.70 13.53
C GLN A 371 -0.60 -5.07 14.80
N VAL A 372 -1.23 -4.09 15.48
CA VAL A 372 -1.99 -4.30 16.72
C VAL A 372 -3.13 -3.29 16.92
N GLY A 373 -4.36 -3.78 17.01
CA GLY A 373 -5.55 -2.99 17.36
C GLY A 373 -5.84 -3.07 18.85
N PHE A 374 -5.49 -2.03 19.62
CA PHE A 374 -5.54 -2.06 21.09
C PHE A 374 -4.70 -3.22 21.67
N THR A 375 -5.33 -4.35 22.00
CA THR A 375 -4.74 -5.62 22.46
C THR A 375 -4.90 -6.75 21.44
N ALA A 376 -5.77 -6.60 20.44
CA ALA A 376 -6.04 -7.61 19.42
C ALA A 376 -4.90 -7.65 18.40
N ASN A 377 -4.40 -8.85 18.14
CA ASN A 377 -3.39 -9.03 17.11
C ASN A 377 -4.04 -9.08 15.72
N TYR A 378 -3.24 -8.84 14.69
CA TYR A 378 -3.70 -8.78 13.31
C TYR A 378 -4.41 -10.04 12.75
N ARG A 379 -4.35 -11.21 13.40
CA ARG A 379 -5.17 -12.41 13.05
C ARG A 379 -6.61 -12.31 13.54
N GLU A 380 -6.85 -11.47 14.54
CA GLU A 380 -8.13 -11.32 15.21
C GLU A 380 -8.93 -10.14 14.64
N THR A 381 -8.27 -9.26 13.88
CA THR A 381 -8.89 -8.04 13.34
C THR A 381 -9.35 -8.17 11.88
N ARG A 382 -8.95 -9.23 11.17
CA ARG A 382 -9.30 -9.45 9.76
C ARG A 382 -9.15 -10.90 9.33
N SER A 383 -9.89 -11.27 8.28
CA SER A 383 -9.79 -12.57 7.59
C SER A 383 -8.88 -12.56 6.36
N SER A 384 -8.57 -11.36 5.87
CA SER A 384 -7.76 -11.13 4.67
C SER A 384 -6.26 -11.14 4.98
N LEU A 385 -5.42 -11.10 3.95
CA LEU A 385 -3.97 -11.11 4.13
C LEU A 385 -3.48 -9.74 4.67
N TYR A 386 -3.91 -8.68 4.00
CA TYR A 386 -3.56 -7.30 4.31
C TYR A 386 -4.75 -6.55 4.88
N CYS A 387 -4.49 -5.59 5.76
CA CYS A 387 -5.54 -4.68 6.23
C CYS A 387 -6.09 -3.82 5.08
N THR A 388 -5.28 -3.59 4.04
CA THR A 388 -5.62 -2.86 2.82
C THR A 388 -6.28 -3.71 1.74
N ASP A 389 -6.66 -4.97 2.00
CA ASP A 389 -7.34 -5.78 0.97
C ASP A 389 -8.68 -5.17 0.51
N ILE A 390 -9.23 -4.20 1.25
CA ILE A 390 -10.35 -3.37 0.82
C ILE A 390 -10.07 -2.58 -0.47
N ALA A 391 -8.80 -2.22 -0.73
CA ALA A 391 -8.37 -1.54 -1.96
C ALA A 391 -8.71 -2.31 -3.24
N LYS A 392 -8.86 -3.65 -3.13
CA LYS A 392 -9.20 -4.51 -4.26
C LYS A 392 -10.65 -4.34 -4.71
N VAL A 393 -11.53 -3.78 -3.85
CA VAL A 393 -12.91 -3.46 -4.21
C VAL A 393 -12.97 -2.40 -5.32
N THR A 394 -12.04 -1.44 -5.28
CA THR A 394 -11.96 -0.32 -6.23
C THR A 394 -10.81 -0.49 -7.23
N GLU A 395 -10.21 -1.68 -7.29
CA GLU A 395 -9.08 -1.98 -8.18
C GLU A 395 -7.92 -0.98 -8.00
N SER A 396 -7.69 -0.57 -6.76
CA SER A 396 -6.69 0.45 -6.42
C SER A 396 -5.33 -0.19 -6.12
N PRO A 397 -4.21 0.41 -6.54
CA PRO A 397 -2.87 -0.09 -6.20
C PRO A 397 -2.58 0.07 -4.70
N VAL A 398 -1.82 -0.88 -4.15
CA VAL A 398 -1.34 -0.84 -2.77
C VAL A 398 0.18 -0.88 -2.73
N PHE A 399 0.79 0.04 -1.98
CA PHE A 399 2.19 0.02 -1.62
C PHE A 399 2.36 -0.38 -0.15
N HIS A 400 2.83 -1.59 0.11
CA HIS A 400 3.26 -2.00 1.44
C HIS A 400 4.71 -1.59 1.63
N VAL A 401 4.97 -0.72 2.60
CA VAL A 401 6.29 -0.10 2.77
C VAL A 401 6.78 -0.23 4.20
N ASN A 402 8.06 -0.55 4.35
CA ASN A 402 8.71 -0.63 5.65
C ASN A 402 8.86 0.77 6.27
N ALA A 403 8.28 0.98 7.45
CA ALA A 403 8.37 2.26 8.15
C ALA A 403 9.80 2.62 8.60
N ASP A 404 10.72 1.64 8.69
CA ASP A 404 12.14 1.86 9.00
C ASP A 404 12.96 2.36 7.80
N ASP A 405 12.37 2.44 6.60
CA ASP A 405 13.01 2.98 5.40
C ASP A 405 12.30 4.28 4.97
N PRO A 406 12.67 5.44 5.56
CA PRO A 406 12.06 6.72 5.24
C PRO A 406 12.15 7.10 3.76
N GLU A 407 13.21 6.69 3.06
CA GLU A 407 13.37 6.98 1.63
C GLU A 407 12.34 6.21 0.79
N ALA A 408 12.15 4.92 1.08
CA ALA A 408 11.10 4.12 0.45
C ALA A 408 9.70 4.66 0.75
N VAL A 409 9.44 5.07 2.00
CA VAL A 409 8.15 5.66 2.40
C VAL A 409 7.86 6.93 1.58
N VAL A 410 8.85 7.84 1.49
CA VAL A 410 8.75 9.07 0.70
C VAL A 410 8.59 8.77 -0.80
N HIS A 411 9.26 7.74 -1.31
CA HIS A 411 9.10 7.29 -2.70
C HIS A 411 7.67 6.79 -2.99
N CYS A 412 7.07 6.02 -2.08
CA CYS A 412 5.70 5.52 -2.20
C CYS A 412 4.65 6.65 -2.26
N VAL A 413 4.73 7.65 -1.37
CA VAL A 413 3.77 8.79 -1.41
C VAL A 413 3.92 9.63 -2.67
N ARG A 414 5.15 9.81 -3.18
CA ARG A 414 5.39 10.52 -4.45
C ARG A 414 4.78 9.76 -5.62
N MET A 415 4.95 8.45 -5.69
CA MET A 415 4.28 7.63 -6.70
C MET A 415 2.75 7.64 -6.55
N ALA A 416 2.24 7.65 -5.32
CA ALA A 416 0.81 7.64 -5.06
C ALA A 416 0.10 8.91 -5.56
N ILE A 417 0.68 10.09 -5.32
CA ILE A 417 0.09 11.33 -5.84
C ILE A 417 0.24 11.44 -7.36
N GLU A 418 1.34 10.95 -7.96
CA GLU A 418 1.48 10.86 -9.42
C GLU A 418 0.39 9.98 -10.04
N LEU A 419 0.11 8.82 -9.45
CA LEU A 419 -0.96 7.90 -9.88
C LEU A 419 -2.34 8.55 -9.76
N ARG A 420 -2.66 9.11 -8.60
CA ARG A 420 -3.93 9.78 -8.36
C ARG A 420 -4.13 10.93 -9.33
N GLN A 421 -3.11 11.78 -9.52
CA GLN A 421 -3.20 12.91 -10.44
C GLN A 421 -3.37 12.47 -11.90
N ARG A 422 -2.73 11.39 -12.34
CA ARG A 422 -2.85 10.88 -13.71
C ARG A 422 -4.15 10.13 -13.98
N PHE A 423 -4.55 9.24 -13.07
CA PHE A 423 -5.58 8.23 -13.34
C PHE A 423 -6.89 8.45 -12.57
N LYS A 424 -6.92 9.40 -11.62
CA LYS A 424 -8.11 9.72 -10.81
C LYS A 424 -8.66 8.52 -10.05
N ILE A 425 -7.76 7.72 -9.51
CA ILE A 425 -8.05 6.51 -8.71
C ILE A 425 -7.63 6.70 -7.26
N ASP A 426 -8.21 5.91 -6.38
CA ASP A 426 -7.69 5.77 -5.02
C ASP A 426 -6.33 5.05 -5.04
N VAL A 427 -5.47 5.37 -4.08
CA VAL A 427 -4.17 4.72 -3.93
C VAL A 427 -3.92 4.46 -2.45
N TYR A 428 -3.49 3.25 -2.11
CA TYR A 428 -3.29 2.84 -0.72
C TYR A 428 -1.81 2.67 -0.40
N ILE A 429 -1.41 3.18 0.76
CA ILE A 429 -0.07 3.03 1.31
C ILE A 429 -0.21 2.35 2.67
N ASP A 430 0.25 1.11 2.75
CA ASP A 430 0.31 0.32 3.98
C ASP A 430 1.68 0.55 4.63
N LEU A 431 1.76 1.53 5.53
CA LEU A 431 2.97 1.88 6.27
C LEU A 431 3.15 0.87 7.41
N LEU A 432 3.91 -0.20 7.14
CA LEU A 432 4.20 -1.26 8.10
C LEU A 432 5.26 -0.79 9.11
N GLY A 433 4.79 -0.43 10.29
CA GLY A 433 5.62 -0.05 11.42
C GLY A 433 5.32 -0.90 12.65
N TYR A 434 5.46 -0.27 13.80
CA TYR A 434 5.12 -0.83 15.10
C TYR A 434 4.60 0.27 16.02
N ARG A 435 4.15 -0.09 17.22
CA ARG A 435 3.76 0.87 18.27
C ARG A 435 4.72 0.70 19.45
N ARG A 436 5.54 1.72 19.70
CA ARG A 436 6.59 1.67 20.74
C ARG A 436 6.02 1.43 22.15
N TYR A 437 4.89 2.07 22.44
CA TYR A 437 4.20 1.99 23.74
C TYR A 437 2.88 1.20 23.66
N GLY A 438 2.19 1.08 24.80
CA GLY A 438 0.81 0.59 24.86
C GLY A 438 -0.17 1.37 23.98
N HIS A 439 -1.45 1.00 23.99
CA HIS A 439 -2.44 1.69 23.15
C HIS A 439 -2.57 3.15 23.54
N ASN A 440 -2.55 3.41 24.84
CA ASN A 440 -2.12 4.69 25.38
C ASN A 440 -0.85 4.49 26.23
N GLU A 441 -0.23 5.60 26.62
CA GLU A 441 1.08 5.55 27.30
C GLU A 441 1.06 5.08 28.75
N GLY A 442 -0.13 4.82 29.31
CA GLY A 442 -0.30 4.15 30.61
C GLY A 442 -0.61 2.65 30.51
N ASP A 443 -0.84 2.12 29.31
CA ASP A 443 -1.14 0.68 29.13
C ASP A 443 0.15 -0.15 29.07
N GLU A 444 0.11 -1.34 29.68
CA GLU A 444 1.19 -2.35 29.57
C GLU A 444 0.84 -3.39 28.48
N PRO A 445 1.43 -3.28 27.28
CA PRO A 445 1.07 -4.14 26.17
C PRO A 445 1.69 -5.55 26.26
N GLY A 446 2.73 -5.75 27.08
CA GLY A 446 3.35 -7.05 27.31
C GLY A 446 2.40 -8.10 27.88
N PHE A 447 1.30 -7.69 28.51
CA PHE A 447 0.26 -8.60 29.02
C PHE A 447 -0.46 -9.38 27.92
N THR A 448 -0.60 -8.81 26.73
CA THR A 448 -1.33 -9.44 25.61
C THR A 448 -0.45 -9.72 24.40
N GLN A 449 0.64 -8.97 24.22
CA GLN A 449 1.53 -9.09 23.07
C GLN A 449 3.02 -9.26 23.47
N PRO A 450 3.37 -10.18 24.40
CA PRO A 450 4.72 -10.25 24.99
C PRO A 450 5.83 -10.43 23.95
N LEU A 451 5.65 -11.34 22.99
CA LEU A 451 6.64 -11.60 21.93
C LEU A 451 6.77 -10.43 20.94
N LEU A 452 5.74 -9.59 20.80
CA LEU A 452 5.82 -8.40 19.93
C LEU A 452 6.67 -7.34 20.60
N TYR A 453 6.37 -7.06 21.87
CA TYR A 453 7.05 -6.01 22.61
C TYR A 453 8.46 -6.41 23.01
N GLU A 454 8.77 -7.70 23.16
CA GLU A 454 10.16 -8.15 23.27
C GLU A 454 10.97 -7.79 22.01
N ALA A 455 10.41 -8.00 20.82
CA ALA A 455 11.06 -7.63 19.56
C ALA A 455 11.19 -6.10 19.41
N ILE A 456 10.10 -5.36 19.66
CA ILE A 456 10.09 -3.88 19.61
C ILE A 456 11.13 -3.30 20.57
N ASN A 457 11.21 -3.79 21.81
CA ASN A 457 12.14 -3.27 22.82
C ASN A 457 13.63 -3.45 22.44
N LYS A 458 13.95 -4.45 21.62
CA LYS A 458 15.31 -4.66 21.08
C LYS A 458 15.55 -3.90 19.77
N HIS A 459 14.48 -3.39 19.16
CA HIS A 459 14.53 -2.77 17.84
C HIS A 459 14.93 -1.29 17.92
N PRO A 460 15.96 -0.84 17.18
CA PRO A 460 16.35 0.57 17.14
C PRO A 460 15.22 1.47 16.63
N THR A 461 15.28 2.75 16.97
CA THR A 461 14.30 3.73 16.47
C THR A 461 14.54 4.01 14.99
N VAL A 462 13.49 4.39 14.25
CA VAL A 462 13.57 4.77 12.83
C VAL A 462 14.64 5.85 12.61
N LEU A 463 14.69 6.85 13.50
CA LEU A 463 15.70 7.91 13.46
C LEU A 463 17.12 7.37 13.59
N LYS A 464 17.37 6.41 14.49
CA LYS A 464 18.69 5.81 14.66
C LYS A 464 19.11 5.04 13.40
N ILE A 465 18.21 4.21 12.87
CA ILE A 465 18.44 3.44 11.64
C ILE A 465 18.83 4.36 10.49
N TYR A 466 18.03 5.41 10.25
CA TYR A 466 18.25 6.30 9.12
C TYR A 466 19.49 7.19 9.32
N THR A 467 19.76 7.64 10.56
CA THR A 467 21.00 8.39 10.86
C THR A 467 22.24 7.54 10.60
N ASP A 468 22.25 6.27 11.03
CA ASP A 468 23.37 5.36 10.80
C ASP A 468 23.61 5.10 9.31
N GLN A 469 22.51 4.94 8.54
CA GLN A 469 22.60 4.83 7.09
C GLN A 469 23.26 6.08 6.49
N LEU A 470 22.79 7.29 6.82
CA LEU A 470 23.33 8.52 6.24
C LEU A 470 24.76 8.83 6.68
N LEU A 471 25.17 8.41 7.89
CA LEU A 471 26.57 8.46 8.32
C LEU A 471 27.44 7.52 7.48
N SER A 472 26.96 6.30 7.20
CA SER A 472 27.68 5.34 6.37
C SER A 472 27.81 5.79 4.91
N GLU A 473 26.84 6.55 4.41
CA GLU A 473 26.85 7.15 3.08
C GLU A 473 27.65 8.46 3.00
N GLY A 474 28.10 9.01 4.15
CA GLY A 474 28.79 10.31 4.22
C GLY A 474 27.91 11.53 3.91
N VAL A 475 26.58 11.38 4.04
CA VAL A 475 25.61 12.45 3.79
C VAL A 475 25.53 13.43 4.97
N VAL A 476 25.73 12.92 6.18
CA VAL A 476 25.79 13.67 7.46
C VAL A 476 27.05 13.27 8.24
N THR A 477 27.36 14.03 9.31
CA THR A 477 28.58 13.85 10.13
C THR A 477 28.26 13.81 11.61
#